data_AF-A0A819Z6H8-F1
#
_entry.id   AF-A0A819Z6H8-F1
#
_cell.length_a   1.000
_cell.length_b   1.000
_cell.length_c   1.000
_cell.angle_alpha   90.00
_cell.angle_beta   90.00
_cell.angle_gamma   90.00
#
_symmetry.space_group_name_H-M   'P 1'
#
loop_
_entity.id
_entity.type
_entity.pdbx_description
1 polymer ?
#
loop_
_entity_poly.entity_id
_entity_poly.type
_entity_poly.pdbx_seq_one_letter_code
_entity_poly.pdbx_strand_id
1 'polypeptide(L)'
;PYPIISIEDYRQQELDQHNFLPKKHRVPPLTLNSELNDIAQKYAEKLAATEILQHSGSEFHGDPMGENIYRIGSSSHLLYHNGGVAAASWYKEIQHYNYSDPGFKFGIRHFTQLVWKDTTTLGVGRALSKKFSF
;
A
#
# COMPACT_ATOMS: atom_id res chain seq x y z
N PRO A 1 5.40 6.38 -24.54
CA PRO A 1 4.54 5.65 -23.58
C PRO A 1 5.37 4.59 -22.82
N TYR A 2 5.51 4.75 -21.50
CA TYR A 2 6.12 3.71 -20.67
C TYR A 2 5.26 2.45 -20.71
N PRO A 3 5.83 1.23 -20.68
CA PRO A 3 5.04 0.01 -20.65
C PRO A 3 4.24 -0.05 -19.34
N ILE A 4 3.05 -0.66 -19.39
CA ILE A 4 2.32 -1.06 -18.20
C ILE A 4 3.15 -2.15 -17.54
N ILE A 5 3.56 -1.95 -16.28
CA ILE A 5 4.31 -2.95 -15.54
C ILE A 5 3.40 -4.09 -15.09
N SER A 6 3.93 -5.31 -15.08
CA SER A 6 3.22 -6.49 -14.60
C SER A 6 2.82 -6.33 -13.13
N ILE A 7 1.84 -7.11 -12.66
CA ILE A 7 1.49 -7.10 -11.23
C ILE A 7 2.66 -7.53 -10.35
N GLU A 8 3.54 -8.39 -10.87
CA GLU A 8 4.73 -8.85 -10.16
C GLU A 8 5.77 -7.74 -10.03
N ASP A 9 6.05 -7.02 -11.12
CA ASP A 9 6.94 -5.85 -11.09
C ASP A 9 6.37 -4.75 -10.18
N TYR A 10 5.04 -4.56 -10.19
CA TYR A 10 4.38 -3.60 -9.31
C TYR A 10 4.58 -3.97 -7.83
N ARG A 11 4.35 -5.24 -7.47
CA ARG A 11 4.58 -5.78 -6.12
C ARG A 11 6.03 -5.59 -5.69
N GLN A 12 6.99 -5.92 -6.56
CA GLN A 12 8.40 -5.77 -6.25
C GLN A 12 8.78 -4.31 -6.04
N GLN A 13 8.30 -3.39 -6.89
CA GLN A 13 8.57 -1.95 -6.73
C GLN A 13 7.96 -1.36 -5.44
N GLU A 14 6.76 -1.81 -5.06
CA GLU A 14 6.15 -1.44 -3.77
C GLU A 14 6.99 -1.97 -2.60
N LEU A 15 7.40 -3.25 -2.64
CA LEU A 15 8.28 -3.83 -1.62
C LEU A 15 9.61 -3.05 -1.51
N ASP A 16 10.23 -2.72 -2.64
CA ASP A 16 11.48 -1.97 -2.67
C ASP A 16 11.31 -0.59 -2.03
N GLN A 17 10.19 0.10 -2.27
CA GLN A 17 9.89 1.36 -1.59
C GLN A 17 9.63 1.18 -0.09
N HIS A 18 8.85 0.17 0.30
CA HIS A 18 8.61 -0.16 1.71
C HIS A 18 9.91 -0.48 2.45
N ASN A 19 10.90 -1.06 1.77
CA ASN A 19 12.20 -1.37 2.36
C ASN A 19 13.22 -0.21 2.23
N PHE A 20 13.02 0.71 1.29
CA PHE A 20 13.91 1.86 1.09
C PHE A 20 13.58 3.01 2.03
N LEU A 21 12.31 3.41 2.12
CA LEU A 21 11.86 4.60 2.86
C LEU A 21 12.18 4.51 4.36
N PRO A 22 12.03 3.34 5.03
CA PRO A 22 12.28 3.20 6.45
C PRO A 22 13.71 2.88 6.86
N LYS A 23 14.70 2.91 5.95
CA LYS A 23 16.12 2.67 6.33
C LYS A 23 16.61 3.57 7.47
N LYS A 24 15.98 4.73 7.64
CA LYS A 24 16.27 5.68 8.74
C LYS A 24 15.65 5.29 10.09
N HIS A 25 14.68 4.37 10.10
CA HIS A 25 13.87 3.99 11.27
C HIS A 25 14.26 2.63 11.89
N ARG A 26 15.30 1.96 11.35
CA ARG A 26 15.82 0.65 11.85
C ARG A 26 14.77 -0.46 11.93
N VAL A 27 13.78 -0.42 11.05
CA VAL A 27 12.82 -1.52 10.91
C VAL A 27 13.40 -2.62 10.01
N PRO A 28 13.16 -3.91 10.32
CA PRO A 28 13.56 -5.02 9.46
C PRO A 28 12.94 -4.90 8.06
N PRO A 29 13.62 -5.40 7.00
CA PRO A 29 13.02 -5.45 5.67
C PRO A 29 11.85 -6.43 5.65
N LEU A 30 10.79 -6.05 4.95
CA LEU A 30 9.65 -6.91 4.65
C LEU A 30 9.98 -7.88 3.52
N THR A 31 9.20 -8.96 3.42
CA THR A 31 9.14 -9.84 2.25
C THR A 31 7.72 -9.89 1.68
N LEU A 32 7.59 -10.15 0.37
CA LEU A 32 6.28 -10.39 -0.23
C LEU A 32 5.73 -11.75 0.22
N ASN A 33 4.44 -11.80 0.49
CA ASN A 33 3.71 -13.04 0.79
C ASN A 33 2.62 -13.26 -0.26
N SER A 34 2.58 -14.45 -0.86
CA SER A 34 1.65 -14.78 -1.94
C SER A 34 0.19 -14.79 -1.52
N GLU A 35 -0.12 -15.29 -0.31
CA GLU A 35 -1.50 -15.30 0.20
C GLU A 35 -1.99 -13.88 0.49
N LEU A 36 -1.14 -13.03 1.09
CA LEU A 36 -1.46 -11.62 1.29
C LEU A 36 -1.61 -10.87 -0.04
N ASN A 37 -0.79 -11.20 -1.04
CA ASN A 37 -0.92 -10.68 -2.39
C ASN A 37 -2.29 -11.02 -3.01
N ASP A 38 -2.77 -12.24 -2.81
CA ASP A 38 -4.08 -12.66 -3.32
C ASP A 38 -5.23 -11.98 -2.58
N ILE A 39 -5.13 -11.82 -1.26
CA ILE A 39 -6.09 -11.07 -0.44
C ILE A 39 -6.15 -9.61 -0.91
N ALA A 40 -5.00 -8.96 -1.02
CA ALA A 40 -4.90 -7.56 -1.46
C ALA A 40 -5.43 -7.37 -2.89
N GLN A 41 -5.14 -8.30 -3.80
CA GLN A 41 -5.61 -8.24 -5.19
C GLN A 41 -7.13 -8.35 -5.28
N LYS A 42 -7.74 -9.34 -4.61
CA LYS A 42 -9.20 -9.50 -4.56
C LYS A 42 -9.87 -8.26 -3.97
N TYR A 43 -9.27 -7.67 -2.95
CA TYR A 43 -9.83 -6.47 -2.33
C TYR A 43 -9.70 -5.24 -3.23
N ALA A 44 -8.56 -5.03 -3.89
CA ALA A 44 -8.38 -3.95 -4.86
C ALA A 44 -9.42 -4.03 -5.98
N GLU A 45 -9.71 -5.24 -6.49
CA GLU A 45 -10.75 -5.47 -7.50
C GLU A 45 -12.15 -5.13 -6.98
N LYS A 46 -12.47 -5.50 -5.73
CA LYS A 46 -13.73 -5.12 -5.08
C LYS A 46 -13.87 -3.60 -4.94
N LEU A 47 -12.81 -2.91 -4.50
CA LEU A 47 -12.79 -1.44 -4.38
C LEU A 47 -13.02 -0.79 -5.75
N ALA A 48 -12.34 -1.29 -6.79
CA ALA A 48 -12.48 -0.79 -8.16
C ALA A 48 -13.87 -1.09 -8.79
N ALA A 49 -14.55 -2.15 -8.34
CA ALA A 49 -15.90 -2.47 -8.82
C ALA A 49 -16.98 -1.63 -8.11
N THR A 50 -16.79 -1.36 -6.82
CA THR A 50 -17.80 -0.70 -5.96
C THR A 50 -17.61 0.81 -5.86
N GLU A 51 -16.40 1.32 -6.08
CA GLU A 51 -16.00 2.71 -5.81
C GLU A 51 -16.11 3.15 -4.35
N ILE A 52 -16.24 2.21 -3.43
CA ILE A 52 -16.36 2.49 -1.99
C ILE A 52 -14.98 2.33 -1.37
N LEU A 53 -14.33 3.45 -1.02
CA LEU A 53 -13.04 3.47 -0.35
C LEU A 53 -13.24 3.23 1.16
N GLN A 54 -13.16 1.97 1.58
CA GLN A 54 -13.24 1.55 2.97
C GLN A 54 -12.20 0.47 3.26
N HIS A 55 -11.92 0.24 4.54
CA HIS A 55 -11.03 -0.85 4.94
C HIS A 55 -11.71 -2.22 4.80
N SER A 56 -10.93 -3.26 4.52
CA SER A 56 -11.47 -4.61 4.32
C SER A 56 -11.93 -5.26 5.61
N GLY A 57 -11.25 -4.97 6.73
CA GLY A 57 -11.42 -5.72 7.97
C GLY A 57 -10.99 -7.19 7.83
N SER A 58 -10.14 -7.51 6.85
CA SER A 58 -9.69 -8.88 6.61
C SER A 58 -8.73 -9.35 7.69
N GLU A 59 -8.70 -10.66 7.88
CA GLU A 59 -7.79 -11.35 8.77
C GLU A 59 -6.80 -12.19 7.95
N PHE A 60 -5.62 -12.43 8.52
CA PHE A 60 -4.62 -13.33 7.97
C PHE A 60 -4.29 -14.39 9.00
N HIS A 61 -4.56 -15.67 8.67
CA HIS A 61 -4.40 -16.82 9.58
C HIS A 61 -5.12 -16.68 10.93
N GLY A 62 -6.22 -15.91 10.97
CA GLY A 62 -7.04 -15.69 12.17
C GLY A 62 -6.67 -14.45 12.98
N ASP A 63 -5.65 -13.71 12.56
CA ASP A 63 -5.24 -12.45 13.20
C ASP A 63 -5.67 -11.23 12.36
N PRO A 64 -6.02 -10.10 13.00
CA PRO A 64 -6.30 -8.85 12.29
C PRO A 64 -5.13 -8.39 11.42
N MET A 65 -5.42 -8.03 10.18
CA MET A 65 -4.41 -7.58 9.22
C MET A 65 -4.30 -6.05 9.16
N GLY A 66 -3.08 -5.52 9.16
CA GLY A 66 -2.82 -4.11 8.86
C GLY A 66 -3.11 -3.80 7.38
N GLU A 67 -3.65 -2.61 7.09
CA GLU A 67 -4.06 -2.26 5.72
C GLU A 67 -3.86 -0.77 5.41
N ASN A 68 -3.22 -0.50 4.27
CA ASN A 68 -3.16 0.81 3.64
C ASN A 68 -3.86 0.75 2.27
N ILE A 69 -4.63 1.79 1.94
CA ILE A 69 -5.33 1.90 0.65
C ILE A 69 -4.95 3.22 -0.01
N TYR A 70 -4.68 3.16 -1.31
CA TYR A 70 -4.37 4.33 -2.13
C TYR A 70 -5.27 4.36 -3.36
N ARG A 71 -5.81 5.54 -3.68
CA ARG A 71 -6.63 5.78 -4.87
C ARG A 71 -6.14 7.03 -5.57
N ILE A 72 -5.96 6.92 -6.88
CA ILE A 72 -5.64 8.05 -7.77
C ILE A 72 -6.54 7.99 -9.01
N GLY A 73 -6.80 9.13 -9.63
CA GLY A 73 -7.62 9.20 -10.85
C GLY A 73 -7.03 8.38 -12.00
N SER A 74 -7.89 7.76 -12.80
CA SER A 74 -7.51 6.91 -13.94
C SER A 74 -6.64 7.62 -14.97
N SER A 75 -6.80 8.94 -15.13
CA SER A 75 -5.98 9.80 -16.00
C SER A 75 -4.53 9.93 -15.57
N SER A 76 -4.19 9.56 -14.34
CA SER A 76 -2.84 9.73 -13.83
C SER A 76 -1.86 8.75 -14.47
N HIS A 77 -2.29 7.56 -14.93
CA HIS A 77 -1.45 6.45 -15.42
C HIS A 77 -0.27 6.01 -14.50
N LEU A 78 0.01 6.75 -13.42
CA LEU A 78 1.20 6.61 -12.57
C LEU A 78 1.27 5.23 -11.91
N LEU A 79 0.13 4.72 -11.42
CA LEU A 79 0.09 3.38 -10.82
C LEU A 79 0.41 2.27 -11.81
N TYR A 80 0.34 2.51 -13.13
CA TYR A 80 0.68 1.50 -14.16
C TYR A 80 2.14 1.51 -14.56
N HIS A 81 2.87 2.56 -14.21
CA HIS A 81 4.28 2.73 -14.59
C HIS A 81 5.21 2.69 -13.38
N ASN A 82 4.68 2.86 -12.16
CA ASN A 82 5.47 2.92 -10.95
C ASN A 82 4.69 2.34 -9.77
N GLY A 83 5.19 1.21 -9.26
CA GLY A 83 4.68 0.56 -8.04
C GLY A 83 4.80 1.45 -6.83
N GLY A 84 5.92 2.14 -6.67
CA GLY A 84 6.27 2.88 -5.47
C GLY A 84 5.46 4.14 -5.14
N VAL A 85 4.48 4.52 -5.96
CA VAL A 85 3.77 5.81 -5.82
C VAL A 85 2.93 5.85 -4.54
N ALA A 86 2.25 4.75 -4.19
CA ALA A 86 1.43 4.69 -2.99
C ALA A 86 2.31 4.77 -1.72
N ALA A 87 3.33 3.91 -1.63
CA ALA A 87 4.30 3.94 -0.54
C ALA A 87 4.96 5.33 -0.36
N ALA A 88 5.40 5.96 -1.45
CA ALA A 88 5.99 7.29 -1.40
C ALA A 88 4.98 8.36 -0.94
N SER A 89 3.71 8.24 -1.31
CA SER A 89 2.65 9.14 -0.86
C SER A 89 2.36 8.98 0.64
N TRP A 90 2.21 7.75 1.10
CA TRP A 90 1.97 7.43 2.52
C TRP A 90 3.13 7.89 3.40
N TYR A 91 4.38 7.74 2.94
CA TYR A 91 5.55 8.17 3.71
C TYR A 91 5.62 9.68 3.95
N LYS A 92 5.01 10.52 3.10
CA LYS A 92 4.97 11.98 3.31
C LYS A 92 4.28 12.37 4.61
N GLU A 93 3.41 11.52 5.15
CA GLU A 93 2.76 11.73 6.45
C GLU A 93 3.75 11.83 7.62
N ILE A 94 5.02 11.40 7.46
CA ILE A 94 6.08 11.59 8.45
C ILE A 94 6.24 13.04 8.89
N GLN A 95 5.92 14.00 8.01
CA GLN A 95 5.97 15.45 8.28
C GLN A 95 5.01 15.87 9.39
N HIS A 96 3.96 15.07 9.64
CA HIS A 96 2.93 15.30 10.64
C HIS A 96 3.11 14.42 11.88
N TYR A 97 4.10 13.53 11.89
CA TYR A 97 4.35 12.63 13.02
C TYR A 97 5.17 13.33 14.11
N ASN A 98 4.59 13.47 15.30
CA ASN A 98 5.29 13.98 16.48
C ASN A 98 5.82 12.82 17.32
N TYR A 99 7.14 12.59 17.29
CA TYR A 99 7.78 11.52 18.08
C TYR A 99 7.65 11.72 19.60
N SER A 100 7.44 12.95 20.06
CA SER A 100 7.24 13.28 21.47
C SER A 100 5.79 13.12 21.94
N ASP A 101 4.85 12.93 21.01
CA ASP A 101 3.43 12.67 21.29
C ASP A 101 2.94 11.55 20.36
N PRO A 102 3.42 10.30 20.60
CA PRO A 102 3.09 9.16 19.76
C PRO A 102 1.64 8.76 19.97
N GLY A 103 0.96 8.37 18.90
CA GLY A 103 -0.41 7.89 19.00
C GLY A 103 -1.13 7.89 17.66
N PHE A 104 -2.33 7.33 17.68
CA PHE A 104 -3.19 7.30 16.49
C PHE A 104 -3.71 8.71 16.19
N LYS A 105 -3.39 9.23 15.00
CA LYS A 105 -3.99 10.46 14.48
C LYS A 105 -4.37 10.26 13.01
N PHE A 106 -5.48 10.87 12.61
CA PHE A 106 -5.86 10.93 11.21
C PHE A 106 -4.76 11.67 10.43
N GLY A 107 -4.33 11.11 9.30
CA GLY A 107 -3.26 11.67 8.46
C GLY A 107 -1.83 11.23 8.80
N ILE A 108 -1.62 10.32 9.76
CA ILE A 108 -0.33 9.64 10.03
C ILE A 108 -0.41 8.11 10.03
N ARG A 109 -1.61 7.56 9.79
CA ARG A 109 -1.90 6.13 9.90
C ARG A 109 -1.18 5.31 8.82
N HIS A 110 -1.04 5.86 7.62
CA HIS A 110 -0.38 5.11 6.55
C HIS A 110 1.12 5.06 6.77
N PHE A 111 1.73 6.19 7.17
CA PHE A 111 3.16 6.21 7.53
C PHE A 111 3.48 5.26 8.68
N THR A 112 2.68 5.26 9.76
CA THR A 112 2.93 4.38 10.91
C THR A 112 2.86 2.90 10.54
N GLN A 113 1.96 2.50 9.65
CA GLN A 113 1.93 1.13 9.12
C GLN A 113 3.15 0.77 8.25
N LEU A 114 3.71 1.74 7.50
CA LEU A 114 4.93 1.52 6.71
C LEU A 114 6.17 1.26 7.58
N VAL A 115 6.20 1.81 8.79
CA VAL A 115 7.34 1.70 9.72
C VAL A 115 7.01 0.87 10.96
N TRP A 116 6.01 0.00 10.86
CA TRP A 116 5.61 -0.86 11.97
C TRP A 116 6.62 -2.00 12.15
N LYS A 117 7.35 -1.97 13.27
CA LYS A 117 8.51 -2.85 13.51
C LYS A 117 8.18 -4.35 13.45
N ASP A 118 6.98 -4.71 13.91
CA ASP A 118 6.57 -6.11 14.01
C ASP A 118 5.94 -6.63 12.71
N THR A 119 5.74 -5.77 11.70
CA THR A 119 5.32 -6.22 10.38
C THR A 119 6.52 -6.84 9.66
N THR A 120 6.37 -8.07 9.21
CA THR A 120 7.44 -8.84 8.53
C THR A 120 7.12 -9.17 7.08
N THR A 121 5.84 -9.15 6.70
CA THR A 121 5.37 -9.54 5.37
C THR A 121 4.43 -8.50 4.78
N LEU A 122 4.45 -8.37 3.46
CA LEU A 122 3.63 -7.45 2.68
C LEU A 122 2.84 -8.20 1.61
N GLY A 123 1.58 -7.81 1.41
CA GLY A 123 0.78 -8.16 0.24
C GLY A 123 0.36 -6.91 -0.52
N VAL A 124 0.39 -6.97 -1.85
CA VAL A 124 0.06 -5.84 -2.71
C VAL A 124 -0.86 -6.27 -3.84
N GLY A 125 -1.94 -5.49 -4.02
CA GLY A 125 -2.91 -5.62 -5.10
C GLY A 125 -3.16 -4.29 -5.79
N ARG A 126 -3.50 -4.33 -7.08
CA ARG A 126 -3.82 -3.15 -7.88
C ARG A 126 -4.96 -3.47 -8.84
N ALA A 127 -5.93 -2.57 -8.97
CA ALA A 127 -7.04 -2.71 -9.92
C ALA A 127 -7.44 -1.36 -10.53
N LEU A 128 -7.98 -1.40 -11.76
CA LEU A 128 -8.59 -0.23 -12.42
C LEU A 128 -10.11 -0.26 -12.23
N SER A 129 -10.68 0.89 -11.91
CA SER A 129 -12.12 1.07 -12.08
C SER A 129 -12.49 1.08 -13.56
N LYS A 130 -13.37 0.17 -13.97
CA LYS A 130 -13.93 0.13 -15.32
C LYS A 130 -14.95 1.24 -15.59
N LYS A 131 -15.37 2.00 -14.57
CA LYS A 131 -16.33 3.10 -14.73
C LYS A 131 -15.70 4.41 -15.22
N PHE A 132 -14.37 4.54 -15.12
CA PHE A 132 -13.63 5.77 -15.44
C PHE A 132 -12.56 5.55 -16.53
N SER A 133 -12.65 4.46 -17.29
CA SER A 133 -11.94 4.28 -18.55
C SER A 133 -12.69 5.03 -19.65
N PHE A 134 -12.18 6.20 -20.03
CA PHE A 134 -12.54 6.90 -21.27
C PHE A 134 -11.75 6.30 -22.44
#